data_AF-A0A433QYQ0-F1
#
_entry.id   AF-A0A433QYQ0-F1
#
_cell.length_a   1.000
_cell.length_b   1.000
_cell.length_c   1.000
_cell.angle_alpha   90.00
_cell.angle_beta   90.00
_cell.angle_gamma   90.00
#
_symmetry.space_group_name_H-M   'P 1'
#
loop_
_entity.id
_entity.type
_entity.pdbx_description
1 polymer ?
#
loop_
_entity_poly.entity_id
_entity_poly.type
_entity_poly.pdbx_seq_one_letter_code
_entity_poly.pdbx_strand_id
1 'polypeptide(L)'
;MSIESLIIFHELHAIQNFRMKITDVRNNEVKALQKRSIAAAAVGTVFQFVQYMISLVCFGTYAAIAPADQPLNSQKIFSEHHPTLKFAHDPPDTKHQRLFPTPCRLYSVKLLFASRGTGFHHNQTLGERHLARRRHHHQRRILVDQRSLAATNADRSGSLTAIVGRIGVGKTSLLSAILGDIYKVSGNVIVCGSMAYVTQQPFILSGSLRDNILFGRMSFLNAHS
;
A
#
# COMPACT_ATOMS: atom_id res chain seq x y z
N MET A 1 -4.38 33.54 33.20
CA MET A 1 -4.73 32.56 32.14
C MET A 1 -3.65 31.49 32.18
N SER A 2 -3.96 30.27 32.62
CA SER A 2 -2.94 29.23 32.90
C SER A 2 -2.35 28.65 31.61
N ILE A 3 -1.11 28.18 31.64
CA ILE A 3 -0.42 27.55 30.50
C ILE A 3 -1.24 26.37 29.94
N GLU A 4 -1.96 25.63 30.78
CA GLU A 4 -2.84 24.55 30.37
C GLU A 4 -4.00 25.01 29.47
N SER A 5 -4.60 26.18 29.78
CA SER A 5 -5.65 26.74 28.94
C SER A 5 -5.15 27.14 27.54
N LEU A 6 -3.87 27.53 27.41
CA LEU A 6 -3.25 27.85 26.13
C LEU A 6 -2.92 26.60 25.30
N ILE A 7 -2.48 25.51 25.96
CA ILE A 7 -2.20 24.22 25.31
C ILE A 7 -3.48 23.61 24.75
N ILE A 8 -4.55 23.59 25.55
CA ILE A 8 -5.86 23.08 25.11
C ILE A 8 -6.39 23.93 23.94
N PHE A 9 -6.24 25.25 24.00
CA PHE A 9 -6.66 26.13 22.90
C PHE A 9 -5.89 25.86 21.60
N HIS A 10 -4.57 25.65 21.68
CA HIS A 10 -3.76 25.34 20.51
C HIS A 10 -4.09 23.94 19.92
N GLU A 11 -4.31 22.93 20.77
CA GLU A 11 -4.78 21.61 20.31
C GLU A 11 -6.16 21.69 19.66
N LEU A 12 -7.12 22.40 20.25
CA LEU A 12 -8.45 22.56 19.68
C LEU A 12 -8.39 23.25 18.30
N HIS A 13 -7.57 24.28 18.16
CA HIS A 13 -7.36 24.95 16.88
C HIS A 13 -6.68 24.03 15.84
N ALA A 14 -5.67 23.26 16.25
CA ALA A 14 -5.03 22.28 15.37
C ALA A 14 -6.00 21.19 14.90
N ILE A 15 -6.84 20.67 15.80
CA ILE A 15 -7.87 19.67 15.50
C ILE A 15 -8.93 20.25 14.56
N GLN A 16 -9.34 21.51 14.75
CA GLN A 16 -10.29 22.18 13.85
C GLN A 16 -9.72 22.36 12.44
N ASN A 17 -8.47 22.80 12.32
CA ASN A 17 -7.80 22.91 11.02
C ASN A 17 -7.67 21.55 10.32
N PHE A 18 -7.34 20.51 11.07
CA PHE A 18 -7.29 19.14 10.54
C PHE A 18 -8.67 18.67 10.08
N ARG A 19 -9.72 18.97 10.85
CA ARG A 19 -11.11 18.67 10.47
C ARG A 19 -11.50 19.36 9.17
N MET A 20 -11.17 20.64 9.01
CA MET A 20 -11.45 21.37 7.76
C MET A 20 -10.76 20.72 6.56
N LYS A 21 -9.49 20.33 6.72
CA LYS A 21 -8.74 19.65 5.65
C LYS A 21 -9.37 18.30 5.27
N ILE A 22 -9.84 17.52 6.24
CA ILE A 22 -10.58 16.27 5.97
C ILE A 22 -11.89 16.56 5.24
N THR A 23 -12.64 17.58 5.66
CA THR A 23 -13.90 17.92 4.99
C THR A 23 -13.68 18.36 3.54
N ASP A 24 -12.59 19.08 3.26
CA ASP A 24 -12.25 19.47 1.89
C ASP A 24 -11.91 18.27 1.00
N VAL A 25 -11.09 17.35 1.50
CA VAL A 25 -10.77 16.10 0.78
C VAL A 25 -12.05 15.30 0.52
N ARG A 26 -12.91 15.17 1.53
CA ARG A 26 -14.19 14.45 1.40
C ARG A 26 -15.14 15.14 0.43
N ASN A 27 -15.21 16.47 0.44
CA ASN A 27 -16.03 17.23 -0.51
C ASN A 27 -15.54 17.01 -1.95
N ASN A 28 -14.23 16.96 -2.18
CA ASN A 28 -13.66 16.66 -3.49
C ASN A 28 -13.95 15.23 -3.94
N GLU A 29 -13.85 14.25 -3.03
CA GLU A 29 -14.22 12.86 -3.29
C GLU A 29 -15.70 12.73 -3.66
N VAL A 30 -16.59 13.33 -2.88
CA VAL A 30 -18.05 13.30 -3.13
C VAL A 30 -18.39 13.95 -4.47
N LYS A 31 -17.77 15.09 -4.82
CA LYS A 31 -17.95 15.71 -6.13
C LYS A 31 -17.52 14.77 -7.27
N ALA A 32 -16.42 14.05 -7.12
CA ALA A 32 -15.96 13.08 -8.11
C ALA A 32 -16.93 11.88 -8.23
N LEU A 33 -17.44 11.39 -7.10
CA LEU A 33 -18.44 10.31 -7.06
C LEU A 33 -19.77 10.73 -7.70
N GLN A 34 -20.22 11.96 -7.45
CA GLN A 34 -21.44 12.51 -8.06
C GLN A 34 -21.31 12.66 -9.57
N LYS A 35 -20.17 13.17 -10.06
CA LYS A 35 -19.92 13.23 -11.52
C LYS A 35 -19.99 11.84 -12.16
N ARG A 36 -19.41 10.84 -11.50
CA ARG A 36 -19.48 9.45 -11.95
C ARG A 36 -20.90 8.90 -11.92
N SER A 37 -21.68 9.17 -10.87
CA SER A 37 -23.06 8.66 -10.77
C SER A 37 -23.98 9.28 -11.81
N ILE A 38 -23.82 10.57 -12.10
CA ILE A 38 -24.57 11.26 -13.17
C ILE A 38 -24.19 10.68 -14.54
N ALA A 39 -22.90 10.49 -14.81
CA ALA A 39 -22.46 9.87 -16.07
C ALA A 39 -23.01 8.44 -16.23
N ALA A 40 -22.98 7.63 -15.18
CA ALA A 40 -23.56 6.29 -15.19
C ALA A 40 -25.08 6.30 -15.40
N ALA A 41 -25.79 7.23 -14.76
CA ALA A 41 -27.22 7.40 -14.96
C ALA A 41 -27.54 7.81 -16.41
N ALA A 42 -26.79 8.75 -16.98
CA ALA A 42 -26.96 9.17 -18.37
C ALA A 42 -26.78 8.00 -19.35
N VAL A 43 -25.71 7.21 -19.20
CA VAL A 43 -25.47 6.00 -20.02
C VAL A 43 -26.62 5.01 -19.89
N GLY A 44 -27.07 4.73 -18.66
CA GLY A 44 -28.22 3.85 -18.41
C GLY A 44 -29.51 4.34 -19.07
N THR A 45 -29.80 5.65 -19.00
CA THR A 45 -31.00 6.22 -19.64
C THR A 45 -30.94 6.14 -21.16
N VAL A 46 -29.79 6.46 -21.78
CA VAL A 46 -29.64 6.34 -23.24
C VAL A 46 -29.87 4.91 -23.68
N PHE A 47 -29.31 3.93 -22.96
CA PHE A 47 -29.50 2.53 -23.26
C PHE A 47 -30.98 2.11 -23.16
N GLN A 48 -31.69 2.59 -22.13
CA GLN A 48 -33.13 2.37 -21.98
C GLN A 48 -33.93 2.93 -23.17
N PHE A 49 -33.59 4.12 -23.66
CA PHE A 49 -34.25 4.73 -24.82
C PHE A 49 -33.95 4.02 -26.14
N VAL A 50 -32.70 3.55 -26.33
CA VAL A 50 -32.29 2.82 -27.53
C VAL A 50 -33.17 1.57 -27.75
N GLN A 51 -33.52 0.85 -26.68
CA GLN A 51 -34.37 -0.33 -26.78
C GLN A 51 -35.79 -0.02 -27.28
N TYR A 52 -36.37 1.09 -26.81
CA TYR A 52 -37.68 1.54 -27.31
C TYR A 52 -37.62 2.00 -28.76
N MET A 53 -36.52 2.63 -29.17
CA MET A 53 -36.33 3.06 -30.56
C MET A 53 -36.16 1.86 -31.52
N ILE A 54 -35.40 0.84 -31.13
CA ILE A 54 -35.24 -0.40 -31.93
C ILE A 54 -36.60 -1.08 -32.11
N SER A 55 -37.37 -1.19 -31.02
CA SER A 55 -38.74 -1.71 -31.06
C SER A 55 -39.61 -0.96 -32.07
N LEU A 56 -39.61 0.37 -31.99
CA LEU A 56 -40.42 1.22 -32.85
C LEU A 56 -40.04 1.06 -34.32
N VAL A 57 -38.74 1.07 -34.62
CA VAL A 57 -38.22 0.90 -35.98
C VAL A 57 -38.57 -0.48 -36.53
N CYS A 58 -38.37 -1.55 -35.76
CA CYS A 58 -38.63 -2.92 -36.21
C CYS A 58 -40.12 -3.13 -36.57
N PHE A 59 -41.03 -2.70 -35.69
CA PHE A 59 -42.47 -2.78 -35.97
C PHE A 59 -42.89 -1.81 -37.09
N GLY A 60 -42.31 -0.61 -37.14
CA GLY A 60 -42.57 0.36 -38.21
C GLY A 60 -42.19 -0.19 -39.59
N THR A 61 -41.01 -0.80 -39.71
CA THR A 61 -40.56 -1.43 -40.95
C THR A 61 -41.39 -2.66 -41.31
N TYR A 62 -41.77 -3.48 -40.33
CA TYR A 62 -42.59 -4.66 -40.57
C TYR A 62 -43.98 -4.24 -41.05
N ALA A 63 -44.62 -3.26 -40.40
CA ALA A 63 -45.94 -2.76 -40.81
C ALA A 63 -45.93 -2.13 -42.22
N ALA A 64 -44.82 -1.53 -42.64
CA ALA A 64 -44.70 -0.88 -43.95
C ALA A 64 -44.42 -1.84 -45.12
N ILE A 65 -43.73 -2.96 -44.86
CA ILE A 65 -43.22 -3.87 -45.91
C ILE A 65 -43.91 -5.25 -45.89
N ALA A 66 -44.64 -5.60 -44.82
CA ALA A 66 -45.20 -6.94 -44.67
C ALA A 66 -46.22 -7.29 -45.77
N PRO A 67 -46.11 -8.49 -46.37
CA PRO A 67 -47.11 -8.98 -47.33
C PRO A 67 -48.45 -9.28 -46.64
N ALA A 68 -49.55 -9.09 -47.38
CA ALA A 68 -50.93 -9.22 -46.87
C ALA A 68 -51.27 -10.61 -46.29
N ASP A 69 -50.49 -11.64 -46.61
CA ASP A 69 -50.72 -13.02 -46.19
C ASP A 69 -50.31 -13.31 -44.72
N GLN A 70 -49.58 -12.41 -44.05
CA GLN A 70 -49.22 -12.55 -42.63
C GLN A 70 -49.43 -11.26 -41.83
N PRO A 71 -50.65 -11.00 -41.32
CA PRO A 71 -50.91 -9.86 -40.46
C PRO A 71 -50.17 -9.97 -39.11
N LEU A 72 -49.80 -8.80 -38.56
CA LEU A 72 -49.11 -8.68 -37.28
C LEU A 72 -50.05 -9.13 -36.14
N ASN A 73 -49.73 -10.27 -35.51
CA ASN A 73 -50.52 -10.81 -34.40
C ASN A 73 -49.84 -10.52 -33.05
N SER A 74 -50.63 -10.26 -32.01
CA SER A 74 -50.14 -9.97 -30.66
C SER A 74 -49.23 -11.08 -30.12
N GLN A 75 -49.50 -12.35 -30.44
CA GLN A 75 -48.64 -13.47 -30.05
C GLN A 75 -47.23 -13.40 -30.66
N LYS A 76 -47.08 -12.97 -31.92
CA LYS A 76 -45.76 -12.78 -32.56
C LYS A 76 -45.00 -11.62 -31.92
N ILE A 77 -45.71 -10.52 -31.64
CA ILE A 77 -45.16 -9.37 -30.92
C ILE A 77 -44.63 -9.82 -29.54
N PHE A 78 -45.41 -10.56 -28.77
CA PHE A 78 -44.98 -10.99 -27.43
C PHE A 78 -43.88 -12.06 -27.45
N SER A 79 -43.88 -12.99 -28.41
CA SER A 79 -42.87 -14.06 -28.47
C SER A 79 -41.51 -13.58 -28.99
N GLU A 80 -41.50 -12.63 -29.93
CA GLU A 80 -40.28 -12.11 -30.54
C GLU A 80 -39.68 -10.93 -29.76
N HIS A 81 -40.52 -10.10 -29.15
CA HIS A 81 -40.08 -8.86 -28.52
C HIS A 81 -39.61 -9.07 -27.06
N HIS A 82 -40.32 -9.89 -26.29
CA HIS A 82 -40.06 -10.08 -24.86
C HIS A 82 -38.70 -10.72 -24.51
N PRO A 83 -38.23 -11.81 -25.16
CA PRO A 83 -36.91 -12.37 -24.87
C PRO A 83 -35.77 -11.49 -25.43
N THR A 84 -35.94 -10.93 -26.63
CA THR A 84 -34.92 -10.11 -27.30
C THR A 84 -34.69 -8.77 -26.58
N LEU A 85 -35.75 -8.15 -26.07
CA LEU A 85 -35.61 -6.98 -25.19
C LEU A 85 -35.05 -7.35 -23.82
N LYS A 86 -35.39 -8.50 -23.22
CA LYS A 86 -34.81 -8.88 -21.91
C LYS A 86 -33.30 -9.10 -22.01
N PHE A 87 -32.82 -9.76 -23.06
CA PHE A 87 -31.38 -9.90 -23.33
C PHE A 87 -30.70 -8.55 -23.63
N ALA A 88 -31.46 -7.60 -24.15
CA ALA A 88 -30.98 -6.26 -24.46
C ALA A 88 -31.26 -5.24 -23.34
N HIS A 89 -32.00 -5.61 -22.28
CA HIS A 89 -32.29 -4.78 -21.10
C HIS A 89 -31.21 -4.95 -20.03
N ASP A 90 -30.52 -6.10 -20.02
CA ASP A 90 -29.27 -6.25 -19.29
C ASP A 90 -28.27 -5.25 -19.86
N PRO A 91 -27.98 -4.13 -19.15
CA PRO A 91 -27.04 -3.17 -19.68
C PRO A 91 -25.67 -3.86 -19.72
N PRO A 92 -24.86 -3.65 -20.78
CA PRO A 92 -23.49 -4.16 -20.83
C PRO A 92 -22.68 -3.73 -19.59
N ASP A 93 -23.12 -2.66 -18.91
CA ASP A 93 -22.64 -2.20 -17.61
C ASP A 93 -22.63 -3.25 -16.50
N THR A 94 -23.54 -4.23 -16.47
CA THR A 94 -23.50 -5.27 -15.40
C THR A 94 -22.25 -6.16 -15.47
N LYS A 95 -21.71 -6.38 -16.68
CA LYS A 95 -20.44 -7.09 -16.89
C LYS A 95 -19.24 -6.14 -16.82
N HIS A 96 -19.36 -4.89 -17.29
CA HIS A 96 -18.25 -3.94 -17.31
C HIS A 96 -18.04 -3.15 -16.02
N GLN A 97 -19.06 -2.93 -15.18
CA GLN A 97 -18.93 -2.23 -13.88
C GLN A 97 -18.02 -2.98 -12.91
N ARG A 98 -17.94 -4.32 -13.01
CA ARG A 98 -16.99 -5.12 -12.24
C ARG A 98 -15.55 -5.01 -12.77
N LEU A 99 -15.36 -4.51 -13.99
CA LEU A 99 -14.07 -4.46 -14.69
C LEU A 99 -13.38 -3.07 -14.65
N PHE A 100 -14.11 -1.99 -14.33
CA PHE A 100 -13.54 -0.64 -14.21
C PHE A 100 -12.76 -0.33 -12.91
N PRO A 101 -13.13 -0.86 -11.71
CA PRO A 101 -12.33 -0.61 -10.52
C PRO A 101 -11.00 -1.39 -10.50
N THR A 102 -10.92 -2.48 -11.26
CA THR A 102 -9.77 -3.38 -11.35
C THR A 102 -8.49 -2.70 -11.88
N PRO A 103 -8.47 -1.94 -12.99
CA PRO A 103 -7.26 -1.28 -13.46
C PRO A 103 -6.72 -0.22 -12.50
N CYS A 104 -7.60 0.54 -11.84
CA CYS A 104 -7.18 1.52 -10.83
C CYS A 104 -6.53 0.83 -9.63
N ARG A 105 -7.12 -0.29 -9.16
CA ARG A 105 -6.59 -1.09 -8.06
C ARG A 105 -5.27 -1.77 -8.43
N LEU A 106 -5.17 -2.28 -9.67
CA LEU A 106 -3.95 -2.86 -10.20
C LEU A 106 -2.84 -1.82 -10.33
N TYR A 107 -3.17 -0.58 -10.67
CA TYR A 107 -2.22 0.53 -10.74
C TYR A 107 -1.68 0.90 -9.36
N SER A 108 -2.53 0.97 -8.33
CA SER A 108 -2.07 1.19 -6.95
C SER A 108 -1.17 0.05 -6.46
N VAL A 109 -1.51 -1.20 -6.77
CA VAL A 109 -0.68 -2.37 -6.47
C VAL A 109 0.65 -2.30 -7.23
N LYS A 110 0.62 -1.94 -8.51
CA LYS A 110 1.83 -1.76 -9.32
C LYS A 110 2.71 -0.64 -8.77
N LEU A 111 2.13 0.47 -8.31
CA LEU A 111 2.84 1.56 -7.65
C LEU A 111 3.46 1.11 -6.32
N LEU A 112 2.75 0.32 -5.51
CA LEU A 112 3.30 -0.23 -4.27
C LEU A 112 4.52 -1.11 -4.54
N PHE A 113 4.46 -1.99 -5.53
CA PHE A 113 5.58 -2.85 -5.91
C PHE A 113 6.67 -2.11 -6.71
N ALA A 114 6.32 -1.03 -7.41
CA ALA A 114 7.27 -0.17 -8.13
C ALA A 114 7.95 0.86 -7.22
N SER A 115 7.38 1.14 -6.04
CA SER A 115 7.98 1.95 -5.00
C SER A 115 9.16 1.19 -4.41
N ARG A 116 10.27 1.27 -5.15
CA ARG A 116 11.64 0.88 -4.83
C ARG A 116 11.75 -0.05 -3.62
N GLY A 117 11.96 -1.34 -3.89
CA GLY A 117 12.76 -2.15 -2.99
C GLY A 117 14.05 -1.38 -2.74
N THR A 118 14.24 -0.88 -1.53
CA THR A 118 15.57 -0.55 -1.03
C THR A 118 16.37 -1.81 -1.29
N GLY A 119 17.24 -1.79 -2.31
CA GLY A 119 18.13 -2.90 -2.58
C GLY A 119 18.82 -3.17 -1.26
N PHE A 120 18.44 -4.26 -0.60
CA PHE A 120 19.05 -4.69 0.65
C PHE A 120 20.47 -5.04 0.23
N HIS A 121 21.37 -4.05 0.30
CA HIS A 121 22.78 -4.26 0.10
C HIS A 121 23.22 -5.01 1.34
N HIS A 122 23.14 -6.34 1.23
CA HIS A 122 23.51 -7.27 2.27
C HIS A 122 24.91 -6.93 2.74
N ASN A 123 25.03 -6.35 3.94
CA ASN A 123 26.30 -6.26 4.63
C ASN A 123 26.84 -7.68 4.69
N GLN A 124 28.08 -7.89 4.23
CA GLN A 124 28.67 -9.21 4.10
C GLN A 124 28.70 -9.91 5.46
N THR A 125 27.70 -10.73 5.76
CA THR A 125 27.66 -11.56 6.94
C THR A 125 28.66 -12.69 6.74
N LEU A 126 29.87 -12.55 7.28
CA LEU A 126 30.83 -13.65 7.27
C LEU A 126 30.26 -14.79 8.12
N GLY A 127 29.74 -15.83 7.45
CA GLY A 127 29.29 -17.05 8.09
C GLY A 127 30.42 -17.71 8.88
N GLU A 128 30.11 -18.19 10.07
CA GLU A 128 31.06 -18.79 11.02
C GLU A 128 31.84 -20.00 10.48
N ARG A 129 31.48 -20.53 9.31
CA ARG A 129 32.11 -21.71 8.70
C ARG A 129 33.48 -21.47 8.06
N HIS A 130 33.92 -20.21 7.90
CA HIS A 130 35.26 -19.87 7.39
C HIS A 130 36.32 -19.60 8.48
N LEU A 131 36.03 -19.94 9.75
CA LEU A 131 36.97 -19.78 10.86
C LEU A 131 37.85 -21.00 11.16
N ALA A 132 37.78 -22.05 10.35
CA ALA A 132 38.77 -23.13 10.38
C ALA A 132 39.97 -22.76 9.49
N ARG A 133 41.12 -22.51 10.13
CA ARG A 133 42.46 -22.33 9.54
C ARG A 133 42.69 -21.03 8.77
N ARG A 134 42.96 -19.93 9.48
CA ARG A 134 44.20 -19.14 9.24
C ARG A 134 44.63 -18.48 10.54
N ARG A 135 45.75 -18.99 11.08
CA ARG A 135 46.51 -18.31 12.14
C ARG A 135 47.27 -17.13 11.52
N HIS A 136 47.33 -16.06 12.31
CA HIS A 136 48.23 -14.91 12.25
C HIS A 136 47.94 -13.76 11.25
N HIS A 137 47.99 -12.57 11.87
CA HIS A 137 48.06 -11.20 11.35
C HIS A 137 46.74 -10.48 10.99
N HIS A 138 46.25 -9.76 12.02
CA HIS A 138 45.86 -8.35 12.02
C HIS A 138 44.72 -7.84 11.11
N GLN A 139 43.79 -7.13 11.76
CA GLN A 139 42.71 -6.28 11.23
C GLN A 139 41.37 -6.97 10.92
N ARG A 140 40.49 -7.03 11.93
CA ARG A 140 39.03 -6.95 11.75
C ARG A 140 38.65 -5.47 11.85
N ARG A 141 38.12 -4.88 10.79
CA ARG A 141 37.86 -3.44 10.66
C ARG A 141 36.42 -3.19 10.20
N ILE A 142 35.69 -2.35 10.94
CA ILE A 142 34.46 -1.70 10.45
C ILE A 142 34.94 -0.40 9.78
N LEU A 143 35.13 -0.42 8.45
CA LEU A 143 35.62 0.72 7.66
C LEU A 143 34.43 1.54 7.15
N VAL A 144 33.83 2.33 8.03
CA VAL A 144 32.90 3.40 7.61
C VAL A 144 33.75 4.59 7.17
N ASP A 145 33.97 4.73 5.86
CA ASP A 145 34.60 5.92 5.27
C ASP A 145 33.60 6.63 4.33
N GLN A 146 32.98 7.72 4.81
CA GLN A 146 33.30 9.08 4.35
C GLN A 146 32.38 10.18 4.94
N ARG A 147 33.05 11.28 5.29
CA ARG A 147 32.67 12.72 5.31
C ARG A 147 31.52 13.26 6.16
N SER A 148 30.62 12.44 6.73
CA SER A 148 29.71 12.92 7.79
C SER A 148 29.69 12.05 9.06
N LEU A 149 30.35 10.90 9.03
CA LEU A 149 30.37 9.90 10.12
C LEU A 149 31.81 9.39 10.27
N ALA A 150 32.71 10.25 10.73
CA ALA A 150 34.09 9.88 11.03
C ALA A 150 34.13 9.18 12.41
N ALA A 151 34.87 8.07 12.48
CA ALA A 151 35.10 7.18 13.64
C ALA A 151 34.00 6.10 13.81
N THR A 152 34.34 4.81 13.90
CA THR A 152 35.28 4.23 14.87
C THR A 152 35.87 2.91 14.37
N ASN A 153 37.20 2.74 14.46
CA ASN A 153 37.82 1.42 14.48
C ASN A 153 37.54 0.80 15.86
N ALA A 154 36.32 0.29 16.09
CA ALA A 154 35.95 -0.32 17.36
C ALA A 154 36.56 -1.73 17.46
N ASP A 155 37.54 -1.84 18.35
CA ASP A 155 38.43 -2.97 18.56
C ASP A 155 37.80 -4.04 19.49
N ARG A 156 38.24 -5.28 19.29
CA ARG A 156 37.98 -6.52 20.05
C ARG A 156 36.54 -7.00 20.26
N SER A 157 36.27 -8.25 19.90
CA SER A 157 35.04 -8.97 20.25
C SER A 157 34.85 -9.00 21.78
N GLY A 158 33.66 -8.63 22.25
CA GLY A 158 33.32 -8.57 23.69
C GLY A 158 33.54 -7.22 24.36
N SER A 159 33.77 -6.14 23.61
CA SER A 159 33.89 -4.79 24.15
C SER A 159 32.53 -4.06 24.24
N LEU A 160 32.37 -3.21 25.26
CA LEU A 160 31.24 -2.29 25.39
C LEU A 160 31.65 -0.93 24.82
N THR A 161 31.03 -0.52 23.71
CA THR A 161 31.32 0.76 23.04
C THR A 161 30.14 1.70 23.20
N ALA A 162 30.39 2.94 23.62
CA ALA A 162 29.40 4.01 23.69
C ALA A 162 29.68 5.09 22.63
N ILE A 163 28.63 5.59 21.98
CA ILE A 163 28.72 6.69 21.00
C ILE A 163 28.13 7.95 21.63
N VAL A 164 28.94 8.99 21.77
CA VAL A 164 28.54 10.28 22.38
C VAL A 164 28.72 11.41 21.36
N GLY A 165 27.85 12.41 21.40
CA GLY A 165 27.96 13.61 20.58
C GLY A 165 26.76 14.54 20.75
N ARG A 166 26.77 15.70 20.10
CA ARG A 166 25.65 16.67 20.15
C ARG A 166 24.37 16.12 19.48
N ILE A 167 23.21 16.74 19.74
CA ILE A 167 21.96 16.39 19.05
C ILE A 167 22.11 16.74 17.55
N GLY A 168 21.60 15.89 16.66
CA GLY A 168 21.66 16.11 15.20
C GLY A 168 22.95 15.67 14.49
N VAL A 169 23.95 15.12 15.20
CA VAL A 169 25.23 14.68 14.59
C VAL A 169 25.16 13.33 13.86
N GLY A 170 23.96 12.74 13.70
CA GLY A 170 23.78 11.50 12.95
C GLY A 170 24.07 10.19 13.70
N LYS A 171 24.02 10.16 15.04
CA LYS A 171 24.17 8.91 15.83
C LYS A 171 23.18 7.81 15.39
N THR A 172 21.90 8.15 15.29
CA THR A 172 20.87 7.22 14.82
C THR A 172 21.10 6.81 13.37
N SER A 173 21.55 7.75 12.52
CA SER A 173 21.91 7.48 11.13
C SER A 173 23.10 6.51 11.01
N LEU A 174 24.07 6.57 11.93
CA LEU A 174 25.18 5.62 11.99
C LEU A 174 24.68 4.20 12.32
N LEU A 175 23.76 4.07 13.28
CA LEU A 175 23.16 2.77 13.62
C LEU A 175 22.34 2.21 12.44
N SER A 176 21.54 3.04 11.78
CA SER A 176 20.80 2.65 10.56
C SER A 176 21.73 2.26 9.40
N ALA A 177 22.90 2.89 9.26
CA ALA A 177 23.90 2.49 8.27
C ALA A 177 24.55 1.13 8.60
N ILE A 178 24.78 0.83 9.89
CA ILE A 178 25.27 -0.48 10.34
C ILE A 178 24.22 -1.59 10.10
N LEU A 179 22.93 -1.27 10.28
CA LEU A 179 21.81 -2.18 10.00
C LEU A 179 21.59 -2.42 8.49
N GLY A 180 22.01 -1.48 7.63
CA GLY A 180 21.79 -1.54 6.19
C GLY A 180 20.52 -0.85 5.71
N ASP A 181 19.83 -0.09 6.58
CA ASP A 181 18.60 0.66 6.24
C ASP A 181 18.86 1.86 5.33
N ILE A 182 20.12 2.33 5.26
CA ILE A 182 20.53 3.50 4.47
C ILE A 182 21.33 3.05 3.26
N TYR A 183 21.02 3.63 2.09
CA TYR A 183 21.75 3.35 0.86
C TYR A 183 23.21 3.81 0.97
N LYS A 184 24.13 2.88 0.71
CA LYS A 184 25.56 3.14 0.76
C LYS A 184 26.04 3.76 -0.56
N VAL A 185 26.59 4.98 -0.50
CA VAL A 185 27.22 5.63 -1.66
C VAL A 185 28.65 5.12 -1.87
N SER A 186 29.42 4.93 -0.79
CA SER A 186 30.82 4.44 -0.81
C SER A 186 31.19 3.77 0.53
N GLY A 187 32.29 3.01 0.58
CA GLY A 187 32.81 2.37 1.80
C GLY A 187 32.43 0.88 1.96
N ASN A 188 32.89 0.24 3.05
CA ASN A 188 32.58 -1.17 3.33
C ASN A 188 32.17 -1.40 4.79
N VAL A 189 30.99 -1.99 5.00
CA VAL A 189 30.45 -2.32 6.32
C VAL A 189 30.40 -3.83 6.47
N ILE A 190 31.17 -4.37 7.41
CA ILE A 190 31.24 -5.81 7.70
C ILE A 190 30.69 -6.03 9.10
N VAL A 191 29.66 -6.86 9.22
CA VAL A 191 29.05 -7.26 10.50
C VAL A 191 29.21 -8.78 10.65
N CYS A 192 29.76 -9.21 11.79
CA CYS A 192 29.93 -10.62 12.11
C CYS A 192 28.91 -11.07 13.16
N GLY A 193 28.11 -12.10 12.85
CA GLY A 193 27.14 -12.69 13.78
C GLY A 193 25.73 -12.09 13.70
N SER A 194 24.91 -12.39 14.72
CA SER A 194 23.56 -11.86 14.88
C SER A 194 23.58 -10.48 15.53
N MET A 195 22.70 -9.58 15.07
CA MET A 195 22.56 -8.22 15.62
C MET A 195 21.18 -8.07 16.27
N ALA A 196 21.15 -7.44 17.44
CA ALA A 196 19.93 -6.95 18.07
C ALA A 196 19.93 -5.42 18.03
N TYR A 197 18.79 -4.82 17.69
CA TYR A 197 18.64 -3.37 17.59
C TYR A 197 17.40 -2.92 18.36
N VAL A 198 17.52 -1.77 19.02
CA VAL A 198 16.42 -1.12 19.74
C VAL A 198 16.31 0.30 19.19
N THR A 199 15.14 0.62 18.62
CA THR A 199 14.85 1.95 18.08
C THR A 199 14.67 2.98 19.19
N GLN A 200 14.96 4.25 18.88
CA GLN A 200 14.71 5.36 19.80
C GLN A 200 13.22 5.50 20.15
N GLN A 201 12.34 5.25 19.19
CA GLN A 201 10.91 5.15 19.42
C GLN A 201 10.52 3.66 19.48
N PRO A 202 10.02 3.16 20.61
CA PRO A 202 9.71 1.74 20.74
C PRO A 202 8.58 1.35 19.79
N PHE A 203 8.73 0.19 19.15
CA PHE A 203 7.68 -0.44 18.36
C PHE A 203 7.11 -1.63 19.13
N ILE A 204 5.83 -1.54 19.50
CA ILE A 204 5.12 -2.57 20.26
C ILE A 204 4.17 -3.27 19.29
N LEU A 205 4.28 -4.59 19.17
CA LEU A 205 3.37 -5.40 18.38
C LEU A 205 2.02 -5.52 19.10
N SER A 206 0.94 -5.52 18.32
CA SER A 206 -0.39 -5.86 18.83
C SER A 206 -0.37 -7.30 19.36
N GLY A 207 -0.39 -7.48 20.69
CA GLY A 207 -0.28 -8.78 21.34
C GLY A 207 -0.06 -8.65 22.85
N SER A 208 0.17 -9.78 23.54
CA SER A 208 0.48 -9.71 24.97
C SER A 208 1.88 -9.13 25.22
N LEU A 209 2.11 -8.62 26.43
CA LEU A 209 3.43 -8.12 26.82
C LEU A 209 4.48 -9.26 26.77
N ARG A 210 4.07 -10.49 27.12
CA ARG A 210 4.92 -11.69 27.00
C ARG A 210 5.33 -11.96 25.55
N ASP A 211 4.41 -11.82 24.59
CA ASP A 211 4.70 -12.05 23.17
C ASP A 211 5.66 -10.98 22.61
N ASN A 212 5.47 -9.73 23.03
CA ASN A 212 6.37 -8.63 22.71
C ASN A 212 7.78 -8.81 23.28
N ILE A 213 7.94 -9.52 24.40
CA ILE A 213 9.28 -9.85 24.95
C ILE A 213 9.88 -11.07 24.22
N LEU A 214 9.06 -12.10 23.97
CA LEU A 214 9.54 -13.35 23.38
C LEU A 214 9.86 -13.23 21.89
N PHE A 215 9.24 -12.29 21.17
CA PHE A 215 9.42 -12.07 19.72
C PHE A 215 9.39 -13.40 18.93
N GLY A 216 8.40 -14.27 19.23
CA GLY A 216 8.22 -15.57 18.57
C GLY A 216 9.19 -16.68 18.99
N ARG A 217 10.06 -16.46 19.98
CA ARG A 217 10.89 -17.53 20.55
C ARG A 217 10.04 -18.44 21.46
N MET A 218 10.05 -19.73 21.17
CA MET A 218 9.33 -20.73 21.95
C MET A 218 9.94 -20.83 23.35
N SER A 219 9.13 -20.61 24.40
CA SER A 219 9.56 -20.88 25.76
C SER A 219 9.69 -22.38 25.95
N PHE A 220 10.91 -22.88 26.16
CA PHE A 220 11.26 -24.30 26.38
C PHE A 220 10.63 -24.95 27.63
N LEU A 221 9.60 -24.34 28.25
CA LEU A 221 9.03 -24.80 29.52
C LEU A 221 7.90 -25.85 29.39
N ASN A 222 7.52 -26.29 28.19
CA ASN A 222 6.42 -27.25 27.99
C ASN A 222 6.83 -28.58 27.30
N ALA A 223 8.10 -29.02 27.42
CA ALA A 223 8.57 -30.26 26.78
C ALA A 223 8.60 -31.50 27.72
N HIS A 224 8.07 -31.39 28.94
CA HIS A 224 7.91 -32.53 29.85
C HIS A 224 6.55 -32.50 30.53
N SER A 225 5.57 -33.15 29.91
CA SER A 225 4.38 -33.73 30.56
C SER A 225 3.90 -34.91 29.73
#